data_AF-A0A2H6N5L4-F1
#
_entry.id   AF-A0A2H6N5L4-F1
#
_cell.length_a   1.000
_cell.length_b   1.000
_cell.length_c   1.000
_cell.angle_alpha   90.00
_cell.angle_beta   90.00
_cell.angle_gamma   90.00
#
_symmetry.space_group_name_H-M   'P 1'
#
loop_
_entity.id
_entity.type
_entity.pdbx_description
1 polymer ?
#
loop_
_entity_poly.entity_id
_entity_poly.type
_entity_poly.pdbx_seq_one_letter_code
_entity_poly.pdbx_strand_id
1 'polypeptide(L)'
;TSTVGFPRESRISRAWIFWIDIVGVNWGLASPELRDGDKARYLGKGVLKAVEHINKTIAPALIEKKISVVEQEKIDRLMIDLDGTENKSKFGANAILGVSLAVCKAGASEKGVPLYRHIADLAGNKELILPVPAFNVINGGSHAGNKLAMQEFMILPVGATSFKE
;
A
#
# COMPACT_ATOMS: atom_id res chain seq x y z
N THR A 1 -1.32 38.96 -11.40
CA THR A 1 -0.74 37.69 -11.88
C THR A 1 -1.36 36.58 -11.06
N SER A 2 -2.31 35.87 -11.66
CA SER A 2 -3.23 34.94 -11.01
C SER A 2 -2.51 33.75 -10.37
N THR A 3 -2.67 33.62 -9.07
CA THR A 3 -2.45 32.39 -8.30
C THR A 3 -3.30 31.27 -8.89
N VAL A 4 -2.65 30.28 -9.48
CA VAL A 4 -3.31 29.05 -9.94
C VAL A 4 -3.70 28.26 -8.69
N GLY A 5 -4.95 28.40 -8.27
CA GLY A 5 -5.53 27.61 -7.21
C GLY A 5 -5.66 26.16 -7.66
N PHE A 6 -4.96 25.26 -6.98
CA PHE A 6 -5.18 23.82 -7.13
C PHE A 6 -6.63 23.49 -6.77
N PRO A 7 -7.39 22.77 -7.63
CA PRO A 7 -8.76 22.40 -7.32
C PRO A 7 -8.81 21.40 -6.17
N ARG A 8 -9.82 21.58 -5.32
CA ARG A 8 -10.14 20.81 -4.10
C ARG A 8 -9.91 19.31 -4.27
N GLU A 9 -9.22 18.73 -3.30
CA GLU A 9 -9.02 17.29 -3.10
C GLU A 9 -10.27 16.48 -3.45
N SER A 10 -10.16 15.69 -4.52
CA SER A 10 -11.19 14.73 -4.90
C SER A 10 -11.26 13.64 -3.84
N ARG A 11 -12.47 13.18 -3.49
CA ARG A 11 -12.70 12.16 -2.43
C ARG A 11 -11.97 10.83 -2.68
N ILE A 12 -11.45 10.62 -3.90
CA ILE A 12 -10.56 9.54 -4.30
C ILE A 12 -9.25 9.56 -3.48
N SER A 13 -8.79 10.74 -3.05
CA SER A 13 -7.61 10.89 -2.20
C SER A 13 -7.75 10.11 -0.90
N ARG A 14 -8.93 10.08 -0.28
CA ARG A 14 -9.12 9.43 1.04
C ARG A 14 -9.02 7.92 1.01
N ALA A 15 -9.44 7.27 -0.08
CA ALA A 15 -9.35 5.81 -0.22
C ALA A 15 -7.89 5.35 -0.42
N TRP A 16 -7.13 6.10 -1.22
CA TRP A 16 -5.70 5.89 -1.40
C TRP A 16 -4.91 6.24 -0.15
N ILE A 17 -5.27 7.35 0.51
CA ILE A 17 -4.73 7.76 1.81
C ILE A 17 -5.00 6.68 2.87
N PHE A 18 -6.17 6.06 2.93
CA PHE A 18 -6.45 5.02 3.92
C PHE A 18 -5.53 3.78 3.77
N TRP A 19 -5.23 3.39 2.54
CA TRP A 19 -4.27 2.31 2.31
C TRP A 19 -2.83 2.77 2.53
N ILE A 20 -2.49 3.98 2.10
CA ILE A 20 -1.21 4.65 2.41
C ILE A 20 -1.00 4.83 3.93
N ASP A 21 -2.07 5.01 4.70
CA ASP A 21 -2.08 5.13 6.16
C ASP A 21 -1.94 3.76 6.82
N ILE A 22 -2.56 2.70 6.25
CA ILE A 22 -2.25 1.29 6.58
C ILE A 22 -0.77 0.98 6.26
N VAL A 23 -0.20 1.56 5.20
CA VAL A 23 1.24 1.47 4.87
C VAL A 23 2.09 2.47 5.68
N GLY A 24 1.49 3.38 6.44
CA GLY A 24 2.18 4.42 7.20
C GLY A 24 3.13 5.28 6.35
N VAL A 25 2.66 5.90 5.27
CA VAL A 25 3.40 7.02 4.66
C VAL A 25 2.92 8.33 5.28
N ASN A 26 3.39 8.60 6.49
CA ASN A 26 3.50 9.98 6.93
C ASN A 26 4.67 10.59 6.13
N TRP A 27 4.40 11.64 5.36
CA TRP A 27 5.35 12.28 4.46
C TRP A 27 6.62 12.73 5.23
N GLY A 28 7.70 11.92 5.18
CA GLY A 28 9.04 12.30 5.66
C GLY A 28 9.92 11.23 6.30
N LEU A 29 9.38 10.09 6.78
CA LEU A 29 10.15 9.05 7.52
C LEU A 29 9.69 7.64 7.10
N ALA A 30 10.02 7.22 5.88
CA ALA A 30 9.58 5.94 5.33
C ALA A 30 9.94 4.75 6.26
N SER A 31 8.95 3.90 6.52
CA SER A 31 9.13 2.63 7.23
C SER A 31 10.07 1.71 6.44
N PRO A 32 11.20 1.25 7.01
CA PRO A 32 12.18 0.50 6.25
C PRO A 32 11.65 -0.89 5.87
N GLU A 33 11.81 -1.23 4.60
CA GLU A 33 11.71 -2.60 4.15
C GLU A 33 12.83 -3.44 4.79
N LEU A 34 12.48 -4.54 5.45
CA LEU A 34 13.48 -5.42 6.07
C LEU A 34 14.13 -6.31 5.03
N ARG A 35 15.45 -6.18 4.88
CA ARG A 35 16.31 -6.98 4.00
C ARG A 35 17.29 -7.85 4.80
N ASP A 36 17.67 -9.00 4.24
CA ASP A 36 18.54 -9.97 4.90
C ASP A 36 19.97 -9.45 5.10
N GLY A 37 20.48 -8.66 4.14
CA GLY A 37 21.84 -8.10 4.15
C GLY A 37 22.94 -9.09 3.72
N ASP A 38 22.58 -10.33 3.42
CA ASP A 38 23.52 -11.37 2.97
C ASP A 38 23.94 -11.15 1.51
N LYS A 39 25.15 -10.63 1.29
CA LYS A 39 25.69 -10.36 -0.06
C LYS A 39 25.80 -11.60 -0.93
N ALA A 40 25.94 -12.80 -0.35
CA ALA A 40 26.02 -14.04 -1.10
C ALA A 40 24.66 -14.44 -1.70
N ARG A 41 23.55 -13.90 -1.19
CA ARG A 41 22.18 -14.23 -1.62
C ARG A 41 21.44 -12.99 -2.10
N TYR A 42 21.05 -12.99 -3.38
CA TYR A 42 20.34 -11.85 -4.00
C TYR A 42 21.04 -10.50 -3.77
N LEU A 43 22.37 -10.47 -3.72
CA LEU A 43 23.16 -9.25 -3.50
C LEU A 43 22.76 -8.49 -2.21
N GLY A 44 22.39 -9.21 -1.14
CA GLY A 44 21.93 -8.61 0.12
C GLY A 44 20.44 -8.28 0.18
N LYS A 45 19.70 -8.48 -0.92
CA LYS A 45 18.29 -8.06 -1.07
C LYS A 45 17.28 -9.16 -0.71
N GLY A 46 17.72 -10.26 -0.10
CA GLY A 46 16.81 -11.27 0.44
C GLY A 46 15.85 -10.70 1.50
N VAL A 47 14.74 -11.41 1.76
CA VAL A 47 13.69 -11.01 2.72
C VAL A 47 13.28 -12.15 3.66
N LEU A 48 14.15 -13.15 3.86
CA LEU A 48 13.85 -14.30 4.72
C LEU A 48 13.55 -13.90 6.16
N LYS A 49 14.22 -12.86 6.69
CA LYS A 49 13.91 -12.34 8.05
C LYS A 49 12.47 -11.84 8.16
N ALA A 50 11.99 -11.08 7.18
CA ALA A 50 10.61 -10.59 7.13
C ALA A 50 9.61 -11.75 7.07
N VAL A 51 9.90 -12.76 6.22
CA VAL A 51 9.09 -13.99 6.11
C VAL A 51 9.08 -14.79 7.42
N GLU A 52 10.22 -14.85 8.10
CA GLU A 52 10.34 -15.51 9.40
C GLU A 52 9.49 -14.81 10.47
N HIS A 53 9.50 -13.47 10.53
CA HIS A 53 8.62 -12.71 11.42
C HIS A 53 7.14 -12.97 11.15
N ILE A 54 6.74 -13.07 9.88
CA ILE A 54 5.37 -13.46 9.52
C ILE A 54 5.03 -14.83 10.11
N ASN A 55 5.85 -15.84 9.81
CA ASN A 55 5.53 -17.22 10.14
C ASN A 55 5.64 -17.55 11.63
N LYS A 56 6.63 -16.97 12.32
CA LYS A 56 6.96 -17.32 13.71
C LYS A 56 6.37 -16.37 14.75
N THR A 57 5.96 -15.17 14.36
CA THR A 57 5.50 -14.15 15.32
C THR A 57 4.11 -13.62 14.97
N ILE A 58 3.94 -13.05 13.77
CA ILE A 58 2.68 -12.41 13.39
C ILE A 58 1.56 -13.45 13.25
N ALA A 59 1.77 -14.50 12.47
CA ALA A 59 0.74 -15.50 12.20
C ALA A 59 0.23 -16.19 13.48
N PRO A 60 1.09 -16.70 14.40
CA PRO A 60 0.62 -17.25 15.66
C PRO A 60 -0.19 -16.26 16.50
N ALA A 61 0.25 -14.99 16.59
CA ALA A 61 -0.44 -13.97 17.36
C ALA A 61 -1.83 -13.64 16.78
N LEU A 62 -1.96 -13.54 15.46
CA LEU A 62 -3.24 -13.33 14.79
C LEU A 62 -4.21 -14.51 15.02
N ILE A 63 -3.70 -15.75 14.91
CA ILE A 63 -4.49 -16.96 15.13
C ILE A 63 -4.95 -17.05 16.59
N GLU A 64 -4.08 -16.74 17.55
CA GLU A 64 -4.39 -16.77 18.98
C GLU A 64 -5.48 -15.75 19.34
N LYS A 65 -5.40 -14.53 18.80
CA LYS A 65 -6.37 -13.46 19.08
C LYS A 65 -7.75 -13.70 18.48
N LYS A 66 -7.86 -14.57 17.45
CA LYS A 66 -9.12 -14.97 16.80
C LYS A 66 -9.98 -13.77 16.35
N ILE A 67 -9.33 -12.72 15.85
CA ILE A 67 -10.01 -11.54 15.30
C ILE A 67 -10.59 -11.92 13.94
N SER A 68 -11.82 -11.51 13.64
CA SER A 68 -12.41 -11.78 12.31
C SER A 68 -11.66 -11.00 11.23
N VAL A 69 -11.48 -11.61 10.06
CA VAL A 69 -10.74 -10.98 8.94
C VAL A 69 -11.47 -9.78 8.34
N VAL A 70 -12.74 -9.57 8.66
CA VAL A 70 -13.47 -8.33 8.30
C VAL A 70 -13.09 -7.14 9.17
N GLU A 71 -12.41 -7.35 10.30
CA GLU A 71 -12.00 -6.32 11.26
C GLU A 71 -10.57 -5.81 10.98
N GLN A 72 -10.35 -5.37 9.74
CA GLN A 72 -9.04 -4.92 9.21
C GLN A 72 -8.28 -4.02 10.19
N GLU A 73 -8.94 -2.98 10.71
CA GLU A 73 -8.33 -2.01 11.62
C GLU A 73 -7.82 -2.64 12.92
N LYS A 74 -8.52 -3.64 13.47
CA LYS A 74 -8.08 -4.34 14.70
C LYS A 74 -6.85 -5.21 14.42
N ILE A 75 -6.83 -5.87 13.26
CA ILE A 75 -5.70 -6.72 12.85
C ILE A 75 -4.46 -5.85 12.57
N ASP A 76 -4.62 -4.75 11.85
CA ASP A 76 -3.51 -3.83 11.55
C ASP A 76 -2.94 -3.20 12.83
N ARG A 77 -3.80 -2.73 13.74
CA ARG A 77 -3.35 -2.22 15.05
C ARG A 77 -2.61 -3.27 15.86
N LEU A 78 -3.12 -4.50 15.91
CA LEU A 78 -2.44 -5.60 16.60
C LEU A 78 -1.03 -5.84 16.02
N MET A 79 -0.86 -5.82 14.70
CA MET A 79 0.46 -5.97 14.08
C MET A 79 1.39 -4.79 14.38
N ILE A 80 0.87 -3.56 14.37
CA ILE A 80 1.61 -2.35 14.73
C ILE A 80 2.07 -2.42 16.20
N ASP A 81 1.18 -2.81 17.10
CA ASP A 81 1.47 -2.94 18.54
C ASP A 81 2.48 -4.08 18.81
N LEU A 82 2.38 -5.19 18.08
CA LEU A 82 3.33 -6.31 18.16
C LEU A 82 4.74 -5.95 17.67
N ASP A 83 4.81 -5.10 16.64
CA ASP A 83 6.08 -4.54 16.17
C ASP A 83 6.65 -3.60 17.24
N GLY A 84 5.82 -2.68 17.74
CA GLY A 84 6.15 -1.79 18.85
C GLY A 84 7.13 -0.66 18.48
N THR A 85 7.47 -0.50 17.20
CA THR A 85 8.30 0.62 16.71
C THR A 85 7.48 1.60 15.89
N GLU A 86 7.83 2.88 15.96
CA GLU A 86 7.14 3.95 15.21
C GLU A 86 7.18 3.72 13.69
N ASN A 87 8.29 3.17 13.20
CA ASN A 87 8.55 2.96 11.79
C ASN A 87 8.47 1.49 11.36
N LYS A 88 7.89 0.58 12.13
CA LYS A 88 7.77 -0.85 11.79
C LYS A 88 9.12 -1.53 11.48
N SER A 89 10.20 -1.08 12.10
CA SER A 89 11.56 -1.54 11.81
C SER A 89 11.89 -2.90 12.41
N LYS A 90 11.10 -3.40 13.37
CA LYS A 90 11.32 -4.71 13.98
C LYS A 90 10.93 -5.84 13.02
N PHE A 91 9.74 -5.80 12.44
CA PHE A 91 9.28 -6.80 11.48
C PHE A 91 9.55 -6.42 10.02
N GLY A 92 9.67 -5.11 9.75
CA GLY A 92 9.74 -4.55 8.42
C GLY A 92 8.36 -4.22 7.87
N ALA A 93 8.26 -3.09 7.17
CA ALA A 93 7.03 -2.64 6.52
C ALA A 93 6.46 -3.71 5.58
N ASN A 94 7.34 -4.42 4.86
CA ASN A 94 7.00 -5.48 3.93
C ASN A 94 6.30 -6.68 4.60
N ALA A 95 6.69 -7.04 5.82
CA ALA A 95 6.06 -8.13 6.56
C ALA A 95 4.62 -7.77 6.96
N ILE A 96 4.46 -6.62 7.61
CA ILE A 96 3.15 -6.15 8.11
C ILE A 96 2.20 -5.89 6.94
N LEU A 97 2.68 -5.19 5.90
CA LEU A 97 1.88 -4.90 4.72
C LEU A 97 1.41 -6.20 4.05
N GLY A 98 2.30 -7.16 3.81
CA GLY A 98 1.94 -8.42 3.17
C GLY A 98 0.80 -9.16 3.86
N VAL A 99 0.81 -9.21 5.19
CA VAL A 99 -0.27 -9.82 5.98
C VAL A 99 -1.54 -8.96 5.95
N SER A 100 -1.42 -7.64 6.09
CA SER A 100 -2.54 -6.71 6.01
C SER A 100 -3.33 -6.85 4.70
N LEU A 101 -2.64 -6.99 3.57
CA LEU A 101 -3.29 -7.15 2.26
C LEU A 101 -3.98 -8.51 2.11
N ALA A 102 -3.36 -9.56 2.65
CA ALA A 102 -3.93 -10.91 2.63
C ALA A 102 -5.22 -10.96 3.47
N VAL A 103 -5.23 -10.30 4.64
CA VAL A 103 -6.42 -10.14 5.49
C VAL A 103 -7.51 -9.37 4.76
N CYS A 104 -7.19 -8.26 4.12
CA CYS A 104 -8.17 -7.48 3.35
C CYS A 104 -8.82 -8.31 2.24
N LYS A 105 -8.02 -9.12 1.53
CA LYS A 105 -8.54 -10.06 0.53
C LYS A 105 -9.42 -11.16 1.13
N ALA A 106 -9.04 -11.69 2.30
CA ALA A 106 -9.85 -12.67 3.02
C ALA A 106 -11.16 -12.06 3.53
N GLY A 107 -11.15 -10.83 4.06
CA GLY A 107 -12.33 -10.10 4.51
C GLY A 107 -13.32 -9.80 3.38
N ALA A 108 -12.82 -9.50 2.17
CA ALA A 108 -13.66 -9.39 0.99
C ALA A 108 -14.33 -10.73 0.64
N SER A 109 -13.57 -11.82 0.70
CA SER A 109 -14.07 -13.18 0.43
C SER A 109 -15.10 -13.63 1.48
N GLU A 110 -14.88 -13.34 2.77
CA GLU A 110 -15.81 -13.66 3.85
C GLU A 110 -17.14 -12.90 3.69
N LYS A 111 -17.09 -11.63 3.26
CA LYS A 111 -18.28 -10.83 2.96
C LYS A 111 -18.97 -11.20 1.64
N GLY A 112 -18.36 -12.03 0.80
CA GLY A 112 -18.88 -12.37 -0.52
C GLY A 112 -18.94 -11.19 -1.50
N VAL A 113 -18.05 -10.19 -1.34
CA VAL A 113 -18.00 -8.99 -2.20
C VAL A 113 -16.66 -8.88 -2.94
N PRO A 114 -16.61 -8.19 -4.09
CA PRO A 114 -15.35 -7.88 -4.75
C PRO A 114 -14.41 -7.06 -3.86
N LEU A 115 -13.09 -7.23 -4.02
CA LEU A 115 -12.08 -6.55 -3.20
C LEU A 115 -12.23 -5.02 -3.20
N TYR A 116 -12.50 -4.40 -4.36
CA TYR A 116 -12.68 -2.95 -4.45
C TYR A 116 -13.88 -2.46 -3.61
N ARG A 117 -14.93 -3.27 -3.47
CA ARG A 117 -16.11 -2.94 -2.67
C ARG A 117 -15.77 -3.05 -1.19
N HIS A 118 -15.06 -4.10 -0.79
CA HIS A 118 -14.58 -4.26 0.58
C HIS A 118 -13.67 -3.09 1.00
N ILE A 119 -12.73 -2.68 0.16
CA ILE A 119 -11.86 -1.52 0.40
C ILE A 119 -12.70 -0.24 0.51
N ALA A 120 -13.69 -0.06 -0.36
CA ALA A 120 -14.59 1.09 -0.28
C ALA A 120 -15.38 1.11 1.04
N ASP A 121 -15.87 -0.04 1.51
CA ASP A 121 -16.58 -0.16 2.80
C ASP A 121 -15.65 0.20 3.97
N LEU A 122 -14.41 -0.31 3.98
CA LEU A 122 -13.41 0.01 5.00
C LEU A 122 -13.10 1.51 5.03
N ALA A 123 -13.02 2.16 3.88
CA ALA A 123 -12.75 3.59 3.74
C ALA A 123 -14.01 4.49 3.92
N GLY A 124 -15.18 3.91 4.19
CA GLY A 124 -16.43 4.67 4.32
C GLY A 124 -16.98 5.27 3.01
N ASN A 125 -16.54 4.75 1.86
CA ASN A 125 -16.93 5.23 0.54
C ASN A 125 -18.18 4.50 0.02
N LYS A 126 -19.28 5.24 -0.07
CA LYS A 126 -20.54 4.71 -0.62
C LYS A 126 -20.48 4.52 -2.14
N GLU A 127 -19.96 5.54 -2.83
CA GLU A 127 -19.87 5.57 -4.29
C GLU A 127 -18.48 5.15 -4.76
N LEU A 128 -18.44 4.36 -5.83
CA LEU A 128 -17.21 3.94 -6.49
C LEU A 128 -16.95 4.85 -7.69
N ILE A 129 -15.69 5.23 -7.87
CA ILE A 129 -15.25 6.07 -8.99
C ILE A 129 -14.09 5.37 -9.68
N LEU A 130 -14.17 5.25 -11.01
CA LEU A 130 -13.03 4.81 -11.82
C LEU A 130 -12.07 6.00 -12.01
N PRO A 131 -10.77 5.84 -11.72
CA PRO A 131 -9.81 6.92 -11.86
C PRO A 131 -9.44 7.16 -13.33
N VAL A 132 -9.03 8.39 -13.65
CA VAL A 132 -8.35 8.66 -14.92
C VAL A 132 -6.98 7.98 -14.86
N PRO A 133 -6.64 7.07 -15.80
CA PRO A 133 -5.35 6.42 -15.80
C PRO A 133 -4.24 7.40 -16.17
N ALA A 134 -3.13 7.38 -15.42
CA ALA A 134 -1.91 8.08 -15.78
C ALA A 134 -0.95 7.08 -16.42
N PHE A 135 -0.85 7.09 -17.74
CA PHE A 135 0.01 6.17 -18.48
C PHE A 135 1.40 6.76 -18.61
N ASN A 136 2.38 6.13 -17.97
CA ASN A 136 3.78 6.45 -18.21
C ASN A 136 4.20 5.95 -19.60
N VAL A 137 4.53 6.88 -20.49
CA VAL A 137 4.86 6.59 -21.90
C VAL A 137 6.34 6.75 -22.21
N ILE A 138 7.07 7.54 -21.41
CA ILE A 138 8.51 7.74 -21.57
C ILE A 138 9.17 7.79 -20.20
N ASN A 139 10.19 6.95 -20.03
CA ASN A 139 11.06 6.94 -18.86
C ASN A 139 12.35 7.74 -19.12
N GLY A 140 12.79 8.47 -18.10
CA GLY A 140 14.10 9.09 -18.01
C GLY A 140 14.68 8.93 -16.60
N GLY A 141 15.68 9.73 -16.27
CA GLY A 141 16.31 9.74 -14.96
C GLY A 141 16.91 8.39 -14.57
N SER A 142 16.73 7.98 -13.31
CA SER A 142 17.23 6.69 -12.80
C SER A 142 16.53 5.47 -13.40
N HIS A 143 15.38 5.66 -14.06
CA HIS A 143 14.60 4.60 -14.69
C HIS A 143 15.05 4.31 -16.13
N ALA A 144 15.94 5.12 -16.72
CA ALA A 144 16.45 4.89 -18.07
C ALA A 144 17.92 5.33 -18.22
N GLY A 145 18.72 4.55 -18.95
CA GLY A 145 20.12 4.88 -19.29
C GLY A 145 20.27 5.96 -20.37
N ASN A 146 19.41 6.99 -20.36
CA ASN A 146 19.40 8.06 -21.36
C ASN A 146 19.73 9.42 -20.71
N LYS A 147 19.84 10.47 -21.53
CA LYS A 147 20.19 11.84 -21.06
C LYS A 147 18.98 12.61 -20.52
N LEU A 148 17.79 12.01 -20.50
CA LEU A 148 16.55 12.70 -20.12
C LEU A 148 16.51 12.83 -18.59
N ALA A 149 16.50 14.06 -18.08
CA ALA A 149 16.55 14.30 -16.63
C ALA A 149 15.23 13.98 -15.91
N MET A 150 14.10 14.16 -16.60
CA MET A 150 12.77 13.90 -16.05
C MET A 150 12.51 12.40 -16.01
N GLN A 151 12.02 11.90 -14.87
CA GLN A 151 11.90 10.47 -14.61
C GLN A 151 10.75 9.82 -15.39
N GLU A 152 9.60 10.48 -15.47
CA GLU A 152 8.38 9.92 -16.06
C GLU A 152 7.62 11.00 -16.84
N PHE A 153 7.20 10.66 -18.05
CA PHE A 153 6.28 11.47 -18.85
C PHE A 153 4.98 10.71 -18.99
N MET A 154 3.90 11.29 -18.48
CA MET A 154 2.61 10.62 -18.42
C MET A 154 1.59 11.27 -19.36
N ILE A 155 0.74 10.44 -19.97
CA ILE A 155 -0.46 10.88 -20.68
C ILE A 155 -1.69 10.50 -19.85
N LEU A 156 -2.60 11.45 -19.66
CA LEU A 156 -3.84 11.29 -18.92
C LEU A 156 -5.03 11.60 -19.86
N PRO A 157 -5.88 10.63 -20.21
CA PRO A 157 -7.03 10.84 -21.08
C PRO A 157 -8.19 11.47 -20.30
N VAL A 158 -8.03 12.70 -19.82
CA VAL A 158 -9.03 13.41 -19.00
C VAL A 158 -10.34 13.70 -19.73
N GLY A 159 -10.35 13.59 -21.07
CA GLY A 159 -11.54 13.78 -21.91
C GLY A 159 -12.29 12.49 -22.26
N ALA A 160 -11.79 11.31 -21.86
CA ALA A 160 -12.48 10.04 -22.13
C ALA A 160 -13.80 9.97 -21.36
N THR A 161 -14.82 9.38 -21.97
CA THR A 161 -16.17 9.25 -21.39
C THR A 161 -16.33 8.00 -20.53
N SER A 162 -15.39 7.05 -20.63
CA SER A 162 -15.34 5.84 -19.82
C SER A 162 -13.90 5.37 -19.65
N PHE A 163 -13.66 4.50 -18.67
CA PHE A 163 -12.32 3.89 -18.49
C PHE A 163 -11.91 2.96 -19.65
N LYS A 164 -12.88 2.47 -20.44
CA LYS A 164 -12.63 1.55 -21.56
C LYS A 164 -12.21 2.26 -22.84
N GLU A 165 -12.64 3.51 -23.03
CA GLU A 165 -12.31 4.37 -24.17
C GLU A 165 -10.86 4.85 -24.09
#